data_AF-A0A9E2Q724-F1
#
_entry.id   AF-A0A9E2Q724-F1
#
_cell.length_a   1.000
_cell.length_b   1.000
_cell.length_c   1.000
_cell.angle_alpha   90.00
_cell.angle_beta   90.00
_cell.angle_gamma   90.00
#
_symmetry.space_group_name_H-M   'P 1'
#
loop_
_entity.id
_entity.type
_entity.pdbx_description
1 polymer ?
#
loop_
_entity_poly.entity_id
_entity_poly.type
_entity_poly.pdbx_seq_one_letter_code
_entity_poly.pdbx_strand_id
1 'polypeptide(L)'
;MRGATKDDASLVASSKVSTQARSSGSSLGDAAPTVVTWPSAGSAHLLAGQGRAATAAPGGLSVGLASEGASAGVSVQRSAVPEVTAGVDVQVLDHAAALAAGVDGVVLSLAGSGAAAVDLSVGYSGFAGAYGGDWASRLRLVQLPACAVSDPSNPDCRTQTPVASSVNDASTQTVSAQQVSTSAVLALTAGPSGGSGSWSATPLSASASWQVNNQAGDFSWSYPLTVPATQGGPTPSVSLTYDAGSLDGKIATTNNQSSWVGDGWNLD
;
A
#
# COMPACT_ATOMS: atom_id res chain seq x y z
N MET A 1 -0.95 37.26 -87.01
CA MET A 1 0.48 36.91 -86.85
C MET A 1 0.58 35.88 -85.73
N ARG A 2 1.15 34.69 -86.04
CA ARG A 2 1.74 33.64 -85.15
C ARG A 2 0.89 33.18 -83.94
N GLY A 3 0.59 31.91 -83.69
CA GLY A 3 0.96 30.61 -84.26
C GLY A 3 0.21 29.54 -83.44
N ALA A 4 -0.07 28.40 -84.06
CA ALA A 4 -0.82 27.27 -83.49
C ALA A 4 0.03 26.42 -82.52
N THR A 5 -0.62 25.71 -81.60
CA THR A 5 -0.57 24.23 -81.49
C THR A 5 -1.62 23.71 -80.51
N LYS A 6 -2.05 22.47 -80.77
CA LYS A 6 -3.21 21.74 -80.29
C LYS A 6 -2.75 20.65 -79.28
N ASP A 7 -3.73 20.17 -78.51
CA ASP A 7 -3.86 18.83 -77.88
C ASP A 7 -3.39 18.59 -76.43
N ASP A 8 -4.43 18.35 -75.62
CA ASP A 8 -4.72 17.19 -74.77
C ASP A 8 -3.98 16.93 -73.44
N ALA A 9 -4.82 17.05 -72.39
CA ALA A 9 -5.03 16.11 -71.30
C ALA A 9 -3.89 15.81 -70.31
N SER A 10 -4.06 16.26 -69.07
CA SER A 10 -4.17 15.33 -67.95
C SER A 10 -4.85 15.97 -66.74
N LEU A 11 -5.90 15.30 -66.28
CA LEU A 11 -6.70 15.56 -65.09
C LEU A 11 -5.96 15.04 -63.85
N VAL A 12 -5.74 15.86 -62.82
CA VAL A 12 -5.67 15.36 -61.44
C VAL A 12 -6.29 16.41 -60.49
N ALA A 13 -7.61 16.34 -60.32
CA ALA A 13 -8.30 17.02 -59.23
C ALA A 13 -8.15 16.17 -57.96
N SER A 14 -7.61 16.75 -56.90
CA SER A 14 -7.48 16.09 -55.58
C SER A 14 -8.86 15.97 -54.93
N SER A 15 -9.47 14.79 -55.02
CA SER A 15 -10.68 14.45 -54.27
C SER A 15 -10.33 14.14 -52.81
N LYS A 16 -10.91 14.91 -51.88
CA LYS A 16 -10.91 14.60 -50.45
C LYS A 16 -11.78 13.35 -50.22
N VAL A 17 -11.15 12.23 -49.91
CA VAL A 17 -11.84 11.04 -49.42
C VAL A 17 -12.17 11.25 -47.94
N SER A 18 -13.45 11.44 -47.65
CA SER A 18 -13.99 11.39 -46.29
C SER A 18 -14.02 9.93 -45.83
N THR A 19 -12.97 9.49 -45.16
CA THR A 19 -12.95 8.18 -44.49
C THR A 19 -13.82 8.25 -43.24
N GLN A 20 -15.08 7.81 -43.34
CA GLN A 20 -15.87 7.43 -42.17
C GLN A 20 -15.23 6.18 -41.55
N ALA A 21 -14.46 6.36 -40.49
CA ALA A 21 -14.03 5.26 -39.65
C ALA A 21 -15.22 4.80 -38.78
N ARG A 22 -15.61 3.54 -38.97
CA ARG A 22 -16.64 2.86 -38.18
C ARG A 22 -16.21 2.77 -36.72
N SER A 23 -17.14 3.14 -35.84
CA SER A 23 -17.05 3.02 -34.39
C SER A 23 -16.95 1.57 -33.94
N SER A 24 -15.79 1.20 -33.37
CA SER A 24 -15.64 0.07 -32.44
C SER A 24 -14.40 0.34 -31.58
N GLY A 25 -14.54 1.29 -30.64
CA GLY A 25 -13.55 1.54 -29.61
C GLY A 25 -14.28 1.63 -28.29
N SER A 26 -14.18 0.59 -27.48
CA SER A 26 -14.66 0.57 -26.09
C SER A 26 -14.14 1.84 -25.41
N SER A 27 -15.04 2.75 -25.05
CA SER A 27 -14.67 3.85 -24.17
C SER A 27 -14.19 3.22 -22.86
N LEU A 28 -12.91 3.36 -22.56
CA LEU A 28 -12.47 3.37 -21.17
C LEU A 28 -13.34 4.45 -20.54
N GLY A 29 -14.32 4.03 -19.72
CA GLY A 29 -15.19 4.97 -19.04
C GLY A 29 -14.30 5.94 -18.28
N ASP A 30 -14.46 7.23 -18.56
CA ASP A 30 -13.97 8.29 -17.69
C ASP A 30 -14.60 8.06 -16.31
N ALA A 31 -13.93 7.27 -15.47
CA ALA A 31 -14.23 7.20 -14.07
C ALA A 31 -13.90 8.59 -13.52
N ALA A 32 -14.94 9.38 -13.26
CA ALA A 32 -14.80 10.64 -12.54
C ALA A 32 -13.93 10.38 -11.30
N PRO A 33 -12.95 11.26 -10.98
CA PRO A 33 -12.08 11.05 -9.85
C PRO A 33 -12.95 10.89 -8.60
N THR A 34 -12.84 9.75 -7.92
CA THR A 34 -13.51 9.53 -6.65
C THR A 34 -12.97 10.56 -5.67
N VAL A 35 -13.81 11.51 -5.26
CA VAL A 35 -13.40 12.54 -4.31
C VAL A 35 -13.13 11.86 -2.97
N VAL A 36 -11.86 11.83 -2.59
CA VAL A 36 -11.41 11.27 -1.31
C VAL A 36 -11.89 12.18 -0.20
N THR A 37 -12.72 11.63 0.68
CA THR A 37 -13.29 12.31 1.84
C THR A 37 -12.76 11.65 3.10
N TRP A 38 -11.83 12.31 3.76
CA TRP A 38 -11.29 11.87 5.04
C TRP A 38 -12.20 12.29 6.21
N PRO A 39 -12.25 11.50 7.30
CA PRO A 39 -12.94 11.91 8.51
C PRO A 39 -12.34 13.18 9.12
N SER A 40 -13.22 14.02 9.65
CA SER A 40 -12.86 15.10 10.57
C SER A 40 -12.77 14.58 12.00
N ALA A 41 -12.25 15.38 12.93
CA ALA A 41 -12.31 15.03 14.34
C ALA A 41 -13.78 15.00 14.81
N GLY A 42 -14.17 13.97 15.54
CA GLY A 42 -15.53 13.85 16.04
C GLY A 42 -15.71 12.74 17.06
N SER A 43 -16.78 12.82 17.85
CA SER A 43 -17.09 11.85 18.90
C SER A 43 -18.54 11.40 18.83
N ALA A 44 -18.80 10.16 19.22
CA ALA A 44 -20.14 9.61 19.35
C ALA A 44 -20.20 8.63 20.52
N HIS A 45 -21.30 8.65 21.26
CA HIS A 45 -21.59 7.64 22.28
C HIS A 45 -22.51 6.57 21.68
N LEU A 46 -22.08 5.32 21.72
CA LEU A 46 -22.83 4.18 21.23
C LEU A 46 -23.26 3.30 22.41
N LEU A 47 -24.52 2.86 22.38
CA LEU A 47 -25.07 1.95 23.38
C LEU A 47 -25.17 0.56 22.73
N ALA A 48 -24.27 -0.35 23.12
CA ALA A 48 -24.28 -1.72 22.65
C ALA A 48 -25.22 -2.55 23.56
N GLY A 49 -26.41 -2.84 23.04
CA GLY A 49 -27.38 -3.74 23.69
C GLY A 49 -27.20 -5.19 23.26
N GLN A 50 -27.64 -6.12 24.10
CA GLN A 50 -27.66 -7.56 23.80
C GLN A 50 -28.29 -7.83 22.42
N GLY A 51 -27.47 -8.27 21.46
CA GLY A 51 -27.93 -8.72 20.13
C GLY A 51 -28.32 -7.62 19.14
N ARG A 52 -27.96 -6.35 19.37
CA ARG A 52 -28.16 -5.27 18.39
C ARG A 52 -26.88 -4.48 18.13
N ALA A 53 -26.54 -4.35 16.85
CA ALA A 53 -25.49 -3.45 16.41
C ALA A 53 -25.96 -1.99 16.54
N ALA A 54 -25.11 -1.13 17.10
CA ALA A 54 -25.30 0.31 17.13
C ALA A 54 -24.31 0.96 16.16
N THR A 55 -24.75 1.93 15.37
CA THR A 55 -23.90 2.62 14.40
C THR A 55 -23.93 4.13 14.61
N ALA A 56 -22.79 4.77 14.35
CA ALA A 56 -22.63 6.23 14.36
C ALA A 56 -21.64 6.67 13.28
N ALA A 57 -21.59 7.97 13.03
CA ALA A 57 -20.68 8.58 12.07
C ALA A 57 -19.83 9.71 12.68
N PRO A 58 -19.03 9.46 13.75
CA PRO A 58 -18.16 10.49 14.33
C PRO A 58 -17.22 11.07 13.28
N GLY A 59 -17.31 12.39 13.06
CA GLY A 59 -16.47 13.06 12.07
C GLY A 59 -16.72 12.65 10.62
N GLY A 60 -17.82 11.94 10.33
CA GLY A 60 -18.15 11.37 9.03
C GLY A 60 -17.64 9.94 8.80
N LEU A 61 -16.97 9.31 9.78
CA LEU A 61 -16.53 7.92 9.70
C LEU A 61 -17.63 6.96 10.15
N SER A 62 -18.11 6.08 9.28
CA SER A 62 -19.08 5.03 9.64
C SER A 62 -18.46 4.03 10.61
N VAL A 63 -18.92 3.99 11.86
CA VAL A 63 -18.50 3.04 12.89
C VAL A 63 -19.71 2.26 13.40
N GLY A 64 -19.57 0.94 13.51
CA GLY A 64 -20.54 0.05 14.12
C GLY A 64 -19.96 -0.73 15.29
N LEU A 65 -20.75 -0.92 16.33
CA LEU A 65 -20.42 -1.74 17.50
C LEU A 65 -21.52 -2.76 17.74
N ALA A 66 -21.14 -3.99 18.05
CA ALA A 66 -22.04 -5.04 18.53
C ALA A 66 -21.49 -5.71 19.79
N SER A 67 -22.38 -6.23 20.64
CA SER A 67 -21.99 -7.03 21.79
C SER A 67 -21.35 -8.36 21.34
N GLU A 68 -20.33 -8.81 22.07
CA GLU A 68 -19.71 -10.13 21.89
C GLU A 68 -20.77 -11.23 21.73
N GLY A 69 -20.64 -12.03 20.67
CA GLY A 69 -21.53 -13.17 20.42
C GLY A 69 -22.85 -12.82 19.75
N ALA A 70 -23.02 -11.62 19.19
CA ALA A 70 -24.08 -11.30 18.24
C ALA A 70 -23.87 -12.03 16.89
N SER A 71 -23.81 -13.36 16.93
CA SER A 71 -23.83 -14.19 15.74
C SER A 71 -25.22 -14.13 15.11
N ALA A 72 -25.27 -13.99 13.80
CA ALA A 72 -26.50 -14.08 13.02
C ALA A 72 -27.15 -15.46 13.22
N GLY A 73 -28.16 -15.54 14.10
CA GLY A 73 -29.12 -16.64 14.13
C GLY A 73 -29.06 -17.55 15.36
N VAL A 74 -29.57 -17.09 16.50
CA VAL A 74 -30.52 -17.82 17.36
C VAL A 74 -31.32 -16.76 18.13
N SER A 75 -32.57 -16.53 17.74
CA SER A 75 -33.49 -15.66 18.48
C SER A 75 -34.14 -16.43 19.63
N VAL A 76 -33.56 -16.36 20.83
CA VAL A 76 -34.28 -16.76 22.05
C VAL A 76 -35.16 -15.58 22.46
N GLN A 77 -36.48 -15.72 22.27
CA GLN A 77 -37.47 -14.75 22.73
C GLN A 77 -37.44 -14.72 24.27
N ARG A 78 -36.73 -13.76 24.86
CA ARG A 78 -36.92 -13.37 26.24
C ARG A 78 -37.24 -11.88 26.24
N SER A 79 -38.49 -11.54 26.57
CA SER A 79 -38.89 -10.17 26.88
C SER A 79 -38.08 -9.70 28.09
N ALA A 80 -36.97 -9.04 27.83
CA ALA A 80 -36.24 -8.25 28.79
C ALA A 80 -36.28 -6.80 28.30
N VAL A 81 -36.54 -5.88 29.22
CA VAL A 81 -36.25 -4.45 29.04
C VAL A 81 -34.85 -4.33 28.42
N PRO A 82 -34.60 -3.45 27.43
CA PRO A 82 -33.25 -3.30 26.88
C PRO A 82 -32.32 -2.82 27.99
N GLU A 83 -31.66 -3.78 28.64
CA GLU A 83 -30.62 -3.50 29.60
C GLU A 83 -29.42 -3.06 28.75
N VAL A 84 -29.10 -1.77 28.82
CA VAL A 84 -27.90 -1.20 28.21
C VAL A 84 -26.72 -1.86 28.92
N THR A 85 -26.18 -2.90 28.30
CA THR A 85 -25.08 -3.69 28.88
C THR A 85 -23.73 -3.00 28.73
N ALA A 86 -23.59 -2.04 27.80
CA ALA A 86 -22.39 -1.23 27.67
C ALA A 86 -22.64 0.08 26.91
N GLY A 87 -22.02 1.16 27.39
CA GLY A 87 -21.87 2.41 26.66
C GLY A 87 -20.41 2.56 26.21
N VAL A 88 -20.18 2.86 24.93
CA VAL A 88 -18.85 3.06 24.37
C VAL A 88 -18.77 4.42 23.71
N ASP A 89 -17.86 5.24 24.23
CA ASP A 89 -17.41 6.46 23.61
C ASP A 89 -16.46 6.13 22.46
N VAL A 90 -16.79 6.61 21.26
CA VAL A 90 -15.92 6.53 20.09
C VAL A 90 -15.47 7.94 19.77
N GLN A 91 -14.16 8.17 19.78
CA GLN A 91 -13.55 9.40 19.30
C GLN A 91 -12.72 9.08 18.06
N VAL A 92 -12.93 9.85 17.00
CA VAL A 92 -12.16 9.80 15.76
C VAL A 92 -11.28 11.04 15.70
N LEU A 93 -9.99 10.82 15.43
CA LEU A 93 -9.04 11.90 15.19
C LEU A 93 -9.20 12.41 13.75
N ASP A 94 -8.86 13.67 13.52
CA ASP A 94 -8.74 14.16 12.15
C ASP A 94 -7.57 13.50 11.41
N HIS A 95 -7.59 13.61 10.08
CA HIS A 95 -6.56 13.01 9.24
C HIS A 95 -5.16 13.57 9.49
N ALA A 96 -5.02 14.84 9.89
CA ALA A 96 -3.71 15.43 10.18
C ALA A 96 -3.08 14.80 11.44
N ALA A 97 -3.88 14.55 12.48
CA ALA A 97 -3.45 13.85 13.68
C ALA A 97 -3.17 12.36 13.42
N ALA A 98 -3.94 11.71 12.53
CA ALA A 98 -3.63 10.35 12.09
C ALA A 98 -2.27 10.26 11.38
N LEU A 99 -1.99 11.19 10.45
CA LEU A 99 -0.68 11.30 9.80
C LEU A 99 0.44 11.58 10.82
N ALA A 100 0.19 12.46 11.79
CA ALA A 100 1.13 12.74 12.88
C ALA A 100 1.43 11.48 13.70
N ALA A 101 0.46 10.57 13.89
CA ALA A 101 0.61 9.26 14.52
C ALA A 101 1.31 8.21 13.63
N GLY A 102 1.77 8.58 12.44
CA GLY A 102 2.39 7.65 11.48
C GLY A 102 1.39 6.68 10.84
N VAL A 103 0.13 7.09 10.73
CA VAL A 103 -0.95 6.31 10.15
C VAL A 103 -1.41 6.96 8.86
N ASP A 104 -1.13 6.31 7.73
CA ASP A 104 -1.71 6.63 6.41
C ASP A 104 -3.16 6.12 6.33
N GLY A 105 -4.05 6.70 7.13
CA GLY A 105 -5.41 6.19 7.33
C GLY A 105 -6.17 6.93 8.43
N VAL A 106 -6.91 6.19 9.26
CA VAL A 106 -7.78 6.76 10.29
C VAL A 106 -7.40 6.23 11.67
N VAL A 107 -7.44 7.09 12.69
CA VAL A 107 -7.24 6.72 14.09
C VAL A 107 -8.53 6.97 14.88
N LEU A 108 -8.94 5.99 15.67
CA LEU A 108 -10.06 6.10 16.60
C LEU A 108 -9.68 5.56 17.99
N SER A 109 -10.30 6.11 19.03
CA SER A 109 -10.20 5.59 20.39
C SER A 109 -11.57 5.18 20.92
N LEU A 110 -11.58 4.06 21.63
CA LEU A 110 -12.73 3.52 22.32
C LEU A 110 -12.54 3.71 23.83
N ALA A 111 -13.59 4.20 24.49
CA ALA A 111 -13.69 4.23 25.95
C ALA A 111 -15.06 3.69 26.39
N GLY A 112 -15.09 2.44 26.84
CA GLY A 112 -16.30 1.76 27.26
C GLY A 112 -16.52 1.77 28.76
N SER A 113 -17.79 1.70 29.12
CA SER A 113 -18.28 1.39 30.46
C SER A 113 -19.21 0.17 30.37
N GLY A 114 -19.03 -0.82 31.26
CA GLY A 114 -19.87 -2.03 31.32
C GLY A 114 -19.32 -3.25 30.56
N ALA A 115 -18.93 -3.12 29.28
CA ALA A 115 -18.31 -4.22 28.52
C ALA A 115 -16.79 -4.04 28.38
N ALA A 116 -16.04 -5.14 28.54
CA ALA A 116 -14.60 -5.18 28.34
C ALA A 116 -14.20 -5.22 26.85
N ALA A 117 -15.04 -5.81 26.01
CA ALA A 117 -14.81 -5.96 24.58
C ALA A 117 -16.11 -5.85 23.76
N VAL A 118 -15.96 -5.49 22.48
CA VAL A 118 -17.05 -5.33 21.50
C VAL A 118 -16.59 -5.83 20.13
N ASP A 119 -17.54 -6.18 19.28
CA ASP A 119 -17.29 -6.39 17.86
C ASP A 119 -17.39 -5.04 17.15
N LEU A 120 -16.33 -4.64 16.45
CA LEU A 120 -16.19 -3.34 15.79
C LEU A 120 -16.32 -3.50 14.27
N SER A 121 -16.97 -2.56 13.61
CA SER A 121 -16.92 -2.36 12.17
C SER A 121 -16.62 -0.90 11.82
N VAL A 122 -15.81 -0.70 10.78
CA VAL A 122 -15.40 0.63 10.29
C VAL A 122 -15.54 0.65 8.77
N GLY A 123 -16.44 1.51 8.28
CA GLY A 123 -16.65 1.74 6.85
C GLY A 123 -15.64 2.74 6.28
N TYR A 124 -15.10 2.46 5.10
CA TYR A 124 -14.04 3.26 4.47
C TYR A 124 -14.38 3.77 3.06
N SER A 125 -15.65 3.69 2.64
CA SER A 125 -16.09 4.07 1.29
C SER A 125 -15.69 5.50 0.90
N GLY A 126 -15.72 6.44 1.85
CA GLY A 126 -15.35 7.85 1.61
C GLY A 126 -13.89 8.05 1.20
N PHE A 127 -12.98 7.15 1.58
CA PHE A 127 -11.54 7.29 1.33
C PHE A 127 -10.90 6.06 0.69
N ALA A 128 -11.70 5.12 0.18
CA ALA A 128 -11.23 3.90 -0.48
C ALA A 128 -10.25 4.18 -1.64
N GLY A 129 -10.41 5.31 -2.34
CA GLY A 129 -9.55 5.71 -3.47
C GLY A 129 -8.28 6.47 -3.10
N ALA A 130 -7.96 6.65 -1.81
CA ALA A 130 -6.98 7.65 -1.38
C ALA A 130 -5.55 7.45 -1.90
N TYR A 131 -5.08 6.20 -1.97
CA TYR A 131 -3.67 5.90 -2.31
C TYR A 131 -3.49 5.06 -3.59
N GLY A 132 -4.59 4.58 -4.19
CA GLY A 132 -4.53 3.68 -5.35
C GLY A 132 -3.80 2.35 -5.05
N GLY A 133 -3.31 1.66 -6.07
CA GLY A 133 -2.42 0.49 -5.91
C GLY A 133 -2.97 -0.63 -5.02
N ASP A 134 -4.28 -0.86 -5.07
CA ASP A 134 -5.02 -1.81 -4.22
C ASP A 134 -4.92 -1.53 -2.70
N TRP A 135 -4.56 -0.31 -2.28
CA TRP A 135 -4.44 0.08 -0.88
C TRP A 135 -5.66 -0.28 -0.03
N ALA A 136 -6.86 -0.04 -0.55
CA ALA A 136 -8.11 -0.31 0.16
C ALA A 136 -8.32 -1.81 0.47
N SER A 137 -7.81 -2.73 -0.36
CA SER A 137 -7.92 -4.16 -0.10
C SER A 137 -7.03 -4.61 1.07
N ARG A 138 -5.98 -3.84 1.37
CA ARG A 138 -4.99 -4.13 2.41
C ARG A 138 -5.34 -3.50 3.76
N LEU A 139 -6.43 -2.75 3.82
CA LEU A 139 -6.89 -2.11 5.05
C LEU A 139 -7.10 -3.17 6.14
N ARG A 140 -6.57 -2.88 7.32
CA ARG A 140 -6.68 -3.69 8.52
C ARG A 140 -6.71 -2.80 9.75
N LEU A 141 -7.25 -3.33 10.84
CA LEU A 141 -7.17 -2.71 12.14
C LEU A 141 -5.84 -3.09 12.82
N VAL A 142 -5.17 -2.08 13.36
CA VAL A 142 -4.02 -2.22 14.25
C VAL A 142 -4.29 -1.45 15.54
N GLN A 143 -3.73 -1.92 16.64
CA GLN A 143 -3.77 -1.24 17.92
C GLN A 143 -2.54 -0.35 18.07
N LEU A 144 -2.77 0.87 18.56
CA LEU A 144 -1.75 1.83 18.94
C LEU A 144 -1.67 1.95 20.47
N PRO A 145 -0.51 2.37 21.02
CA PRO A 145 -0.42 2.84 22.39
C PRO A 145 -1.42 3.97 22.68
N ALA A 146 -1.94 4.01 23.91
CA ALA A 146 -2.89 5.05 24.33
C ALA A 146 -2.36 6.49 24.13
N CYS A 147 -1.04 6.67 24.22
CA CYS A 147 -0.39 7.96 24.04
C CYS A 147 -0.51 8.51 22.60
N ALA A 148 -0.88 7.70 21.61
CA ALA A 148 -1.09 8.17 20.23
C ALA A 148 -2.22 9.21 20.09
N VAL A 149 -3.17 9.25 21.04
CA VAL A 149 -4.24 10.26 21.06
C VAL A 149 -3.76 11.59 21.65
N SER A 150 -2.94 11.54 22.70
CA SER A 150 -2.45 12.73 23.40
C SER A 150 -1.19 13.33 22.79
N ASP A 151 -0.32 12.49 22.24
CA ASP A 151 0.98 12.85 21.67
C ASP A 151 1.26 12.00 20.42
N PRO A 152 0.53 12.24 19.32
CA PRO A 152 0.69 11.47 18.08
C PRO A 152 2.09 11.61 17.47
N SER A 153 2.77 12.73 17.73
CA SER A 153 4.08 13.02 17.12
C SER A 153 5.23 12.22 17.74
N ASN A 154 5.01 11.59 18.90
CA ASN A 154 6.02 10.79 19.58
C ASN A 154 6.20 9.43 18.88
N PRO A 155 7.43 9.06 18.44
CA PRO A 155 7.69 7.80 17.76
C PRO A 155 7.34 6.57 18.59
N ASP A 156 7.48 6.61 19.91
CA ASP A 156 7.13 5.47 20.79
C ASP A 156 5.63 5.17 20.76
N CYS A 157 4.80 6.19 20.48
CA CYS A 157 3.35 6.08 20.34
C CYS A 157 2.91 5.55 18.97
N ARG A 158 3.83 5.32 18.02
CA ARG A 158 3.52 4.88 16.66
C ARG A 158 3.67 3.37 16.45
N THR A 159 3.97 2.61 17.50
CA THR A 159 4.06 1.15 17.43
C THR A 159 2.70 0.55 17.08
N GLN A 160 2.61 -0.16 15.95
CA GLN A 160 1.37 -0.76 15.48
C GLN A 160 1.35 -2.26 15.74
N THR A 161 0.38 -2.73 16.52
CA THR A 161 0.15 -4.16 16.78
C THR A 161 -1.05 -4.64 15.98
N PRO A 162 -0.93 -5.59 15.05
CA PRO A 162 -2.07 -6.10 14.28
C PRO A 162 -3.19 -6.65 15.17
N VAL A 163 -4.44 -6.28 14.89
CA VAL A 163 -5.61 -6.90 15.52
C VAL A 163 -5.89 -8.20 14.79
N ALA A 164 -5.69 -9.34 15.47
CA ALA A 164 -5.73 -10.67 14.84
C ALA A 164 -7.09 -11.01 14.22
N SER A 165 -8.19 -10.50 14.79
CA SER A 165 -9.56 -10.69 14.32
C SER A 165 -9.95 -9.72 13.18
N SER A 166 -9.03 -8.88 12.71
CA SER A 166 -9.31 -7.92 11.64
C SER A 166 -9.61 -8.62 10.31
N VAL A 167 -10.79 -8.36 9.74
CA VAL A 167 -11.23 -8.86 8.45
C VAL A 167 -11.72 -7.70 7.59
N ASN A 168 -11.19 -7.60 6.37
CA ASN A 168 -11.60 -6.60 5.40
C ASN A 168 -12.57 -7.20 4.37
N ASP A 169 -13.76 -6.62 4.25
CA ASP A 169 -14.71 -6.92 3.19
C ASP A 169 -14.72 -5.78 2.15
N ALA A 170 -14.03 -6.03 1.04
CA ALA A 170 -13.93 -5.08 -0.06
C ALA A 170 -15.26 -4.81 -0.77
N SER A 171 -16.23 -5.71 -0.69
CA SER A 171 -17.54 -5.57 -1.35
C SER A 171 -18.43 -4.57 -0.61
N THR A 172 -18.37 -4.57 0.72
CA THR A 172 -19.10 -3.64 1.59
C THR A 172 -18.25 -2.45 2.04
N GLN A 173 -16.99 -2.41 1.62
CA GLN A 173 -15.99 -1.40 1.99
C GLN A 173 -15.93 -1.19 3.51
N THR A 174 -15.86 -2.30 4.24
CA THR A 174 -15.90 -2.32 5.70
C THR A 174 -14.82 -3.25 6.26
N VAL A 175 -14.08 -2.76 7.25
CA VAL A 175 -13.19 -3.58 8.07
C VAL A 175 -13.88 -3.88 9.39
N SER A 176 -13.84 -5.14 9.81
CA SER A 176 -14.44 -5.63 11.06
C SER A 176 -13.41 -6.32 11.93
N ALA A 177 -13.60 -6.29 13.25
CA ALA A 177 -12.80 -7.04 14.21
C ALA A 177 -13.67 -7.46 15.39
N GLN A 178 -13.54 -8.72 15.79
CA GLN A 178 -14.22 -9.25 16.97
C GLN A 178 -13.37 -9.02 18.23
N GLN A 179 -14.02 -8.95 19.39
CA GLN A 179 -13.34 -8.94 20.69
C GLN A 179 -12.36 -7.78 20.87
N VAL A 180 -12.70 -6.62 20.31
CA VAL A 180 -11.91 -5.40 20.44
C VAL A 180 -12.13 -4.82 21.82
N SER A 181 -11.05 -4.59 22.58
CA SER A 181 -11.14 -3.96 23.88
C SER A 181 -11.82 -2.59 23.78
N THR A 182 -12.74 -2.31 24.69
CA THR A 182 -13.41 -1.01 24.79
C THR A 182 -12.53 0.08 25.41
N SER A 183 -11.27 -0.22 25.77
CA SER A 183 -10.27 0.75 26.23
C SER A 183 -9.04 0.69 25.31
N ALA A 184 -9.26 0.94 24.02
CA ALA A 184 -8.25 0.78 22.98
C ALA A 184 -8.15 1.99 22.06
N VAL A 185 -6.94 2.27 21.58
CA VAL A 185 -6.69 3.16 20.44
C VAL A 185 -6.39 2.28 19.24
N LEU A 186 -7.12 2.48 18.17
CA LEU A 186 -7.07 1.68 16.96
C LEU A 186 -6.77 2.58 15.77
N ALA A 187 -6.09 2.01 14.79
CA ALA A 187 -5.91 2.63 13.50
C ALA A 187 -6.40 1.69 12.40
N LEU A 188 -7.10 2.25 11.43
CA LEU A 188 -7.42 1.61 10.17
C LEU A 188 -6.39 2.06 9.15
N THR A 189 -5.51 1.14 8.74
CA THR A 189 -4.41 1.42 7.82
C THR A 189 -4.09 0.22 6.94
N ALA A 190 -3.41 0.46 5.82
CA ALA A 190 -3.01 -0.61 4.92
C ALA A 190 -1.83 -1.41 5.48
N GLY A 191 -1.97 -2.73 5.51
CA GLY A 191 -0.84 -3.63 5.70
C GLY A 191 0.08 -3.71 4.48
N PRO A 192 1.26 -4.34 4.63
CA PRO A 192 2.20 -4.56 3.53
C PRO A 192 1.72 -5.66 2.56
N SER A 193 0.57 -6.30 2.80
CA SER A 193 0.04 -7.39 1.98
C SER A 193 -1.47 -7.35 1.95
N GLY A 194 -2.08 -7.88 0.89
CA GLY A 194 -3.53 -7.99 0.71
C GLY A 194 -3.88 -9.02 -0.37
N GLY A 195 -5.15 -9.05 -0.78
CA GLY A 195 -5.68 -10.08 -1.67
C GLY A 195 -4.97 -10.18 -3.04
N SER A 196 -4.35 -9.09 -3.52
CA SER A 196 -3.61 -9.10 -4.79
C SER A 196 -2.08 -9.12 -4.67
N GLY A 197 -1.51 -9.34 -3.47
CA GLY A 197 -0.07 -9.59 -3.31
C GLY A 197 0.57 -9.03 -2.04
N SER A 198 1.90 -8.90 -2.05
CA SER A 198 2.66 -8.13 -1.05
C SER A 198 3.24 -6.88 -1.70
N TRP A 199 3.09 -5.75 -1.00
CA TRP A 199 3.66 -4.44 -1.26
C TRP A 199 4.71 -4.08 -0.22
N SER A 200 5.25 -5.08 0.48
CA SER A 200 6.49 -4.89 1.23
C SER A 200 7.54 -4.35 0.26
N ALA A 201 8.34 -3.38 0.71
CA ALA A 201 9.50 -2.95 -0.06
C ALA A 201 10.30 -4.20 -0.44
N THR A 202 10.56 -4.38 -1.73
CA THR A 202 11.41 -5.47 -2.19
C THR A 202 12.72 -5.35 -1.41
N PRO A 203 13.19 -6.41 -0.72
CA PRO A 203 14.49 -6.35 -0.11
C PRO A 203 15.48 -5.93 -1.20
N LEU A 204 16.23 -4.86 -0.97
CA LEU A 204 17.31 -4.49 -1.84
C LEU A 204 18.23 -5.71 -1.90
N SER A 205 18.25 -6.42 -3.03
CA SER A 205 19.32 -7.37 -3.29
C SER A 205 20.61 -6.56 -3.18
N ALA A 206 21.43 -6.81 -2.17
CA ALA A 206 22.74 -6.20 -2.05
C ALA A 206 23.51 -6.59 -3.32
N SER A 207 23.48 -5.70 -4.31
CA SER A 207 23.98 -5.93 -5.66
C SER A 207 25.49 -5.63 -5.71
N ALA A 208 26.15 -5.55 -4.57
CA ALA A 208 27.58 -5.46 -4.47
C ALA A 208 28.03 -5.64 -3.02
N SER A 209 29.15 -6.34 -2.81
CA SER A 209 29.97 -6.16 -1.62
C SER A 209 31.16 -5.28 -1.98
N TRP A 210 31.54 -4.38 -1.06
CA TRP A 210 32.78 -3.62 -1.16
C TRP A 210 33.57 -3.78 0.13
N GLN A 211 34.89 -3.81 0.02
CA GLN A 211 35.80 -3.88 1.15
C GLN A 211 36.97 -2.91 0.92
N VAL A 212 37.39 -2.24 1.99
CA VAL A 212 38.61 -1.40 2.01
C VAL A 212 39.60 -2.07 2.96
N ASN A 213 40.78 -2.41 2.46
CA ASN A 213 41.87 -2.86 3.29
C ASN A 213 42.75 -1.67 3.69
N ASN A 214 42.46 -1.09 4.85
CA ASN A 214 43.12 0.14 5.34
C ASN A 214 44.64 0.01 5.54
N GLN A 215 45.17 -1.21 5.73
CA GLN A 215 46.61 -1.45 5.90
C GLN A 215 47.35 -1.51 4.56
N ALA A 216 46.66 -1.95 3.49
CA ALA A 216 47.23 -2.10 2.15
C ALA A 216 46.81 -0.99 1.17
N GLY A 217 45.86 -0.14 1.55
CA GLY A 217 45.30 0.90 0.66
C GLY A 217 44.46 0.34 -0.49
N ASP A 218 44.07 -0.93 -0.42
CA ASP A 218 43.33 -1.62 -1.47
C ASP A 218 41.80 -1.47 -1.31
N PHE A 219 41.12 -1.41 -2.45
CA PHE A 219 39.66 -1.40 -2.54
C PHE A 219 39.21 -2.53 -3.46
N SER A 220 38.41 -3.43 -2.92
CA SER A 220 37.79 -4.52 -3.66
C SER A 220 36.27 -4.38 -3.71
N TRP A 221 35.70 -4.73 -4.85
CA TRP A 221 34.26 -4.71 -5.10
C TRP A 221 33.83 -5.96 -5.86
N SER A 222 32.68 -6.54 -5.52
CA SER A 222 32.19 -7.77 -6.15
C SER A 222 30.68 -7.71 -6.38
N TYR A 223 30.26 -8.08 -7.59
CA TYR A 223 28.86 -8.25 -7.97
C TYR A 223 28.60 -9.63 -8.60
N PRO A 224 27.81 -10.49 -7.95
CA PRO A 224 27.39 -11.76 -8.54
C PRO A 224 26.35 -11.53 -9.65
N LEU A 225 26.55 -12.17 -10.80
CA LEU A 225 25.64 -12.14 -11.93
C LEU A 225 24.71 -13.36 -11.89
N THR A 226 23.41 -13.11 -11.86
CA THR A 226 22.41 -14.18 -11.94
C THR A 226 22.35 -14.71 -13.37
N VAL A 227 22.67 -16.00 -13.55
CA VAL A 227 22.54 -16.71 -14.83
C VAL A 227 21.32 -17.65 -14.82
N PRO A 228 20.71 -17.93 -15.97
CA PRO A 228 19.64 -18.91 -16.06
C PRO A 228 20.10 -20.31 -15.63
N ALA A 229 19.25 -21.03 -14.88
CA ALA A 229 19.51 -22.41 -14.51
C ALA A 229 19.58 -23.31 -15.76
N THR A 230 20.56 -24.21 -15.81
CA THR A 230 20.71 -25.16 -16.93
C THR A 230 19.85 -26.39 -16.70
N GLN A 231 19.21 -26.89 -17.76
CA GLN A 231 18.46 -28.17 -17.74
C GLN A 231 19.46 -29.33 -17.63
N GLY A 232 19.91 -29.65 -16.41
CA GLY A 232 20.68 -30.86 -16.11
C GLY A 232 22.20 -30.72 -15.93
N GLY A 233 22.73 -29.52 -15.62
CA GLY A 233 24.16 -29.32 -15.35
C GLY A 233 24.43 -28.41 -14.14
N PRO A 234 25.71 -28.25 -13.73
CA PRO A 234 26.06 -27.23 -12.73
C PRO A 234 25.69 -25.84 -13.26
N THR A 235 25.09 -25.01 -12.41
CA THR A 235 24.82 -23.60 -12.74
C THR A 235 26.14 -22.84 -12.65
N PRO A 236 26.58 -22.11 -13.70
CA PRO A 236 27.82 -21.36 -13.62
C PRO A 236 27.66 -20.21 -12.60
N SER A 237 28.63 -20.04 -11.72
CA SER A 237 28.76 -18.82 -10.95
C SER A 237 29.51 -17.82 -11.82
N VAL A 238 28.89 -16.70 -12.16
CA VAL A 238 29.54 -15.59 -12.85
C VAL A 238 29.52 -14.39 -11.92
N SER A 239 30.63 -13.68 -11.79
CA SER A 239 30.76 -12.48 -10.97
C SER A 239 31.62 -11.44 -11.66
N LEU A 240 31.28 -10.17 -11.47
CA LEU A 240 32.10 -9.03 -11.86
C LEU A 240 32.85 -8.54 -10.62
N THR A 241 34.18 -8.53 -10.67
CA THR A 241 35.04 -8.11 -9.55
C THR A 241 35.90 -6.93 -9.95
N TYR A 242 36.20 -6.04 -9.00
CA TYR A 242 37.16 -4.94 -9.15
C TYR A 242 38.18 -4.98 -8.01
N ASP A 243 39.46 -4.77 -8.33
CA ASP A 243 40.58 -4.71 -7.41
C ASP A 243 41.48 -3.53 -7.78
N ALA A 244 41.53 -2.52 -6.91
CA ALA A 244 42.33 -1.32 -7.15
C ALA A 244 43.85 -1.61 -7.07
N GLY A 245 44.27 -2.55 -6.22
CA GLY A 245 45.66 -2.97 -6.07
C GLY A 245 46.27 -3.60 -7.32
N SER A 246 45.46 -4.24 -8.17
CA SER A 246 45.87 -4.81 -9.45
C SER A 246 46.36 -3.76 -10.45
N LEU A 247 46.08 -2.48 -10.19
CA LEU A 247 46.58 -1.37 -10.98
C LEU A 247 47.89 -0.79 -10.47
N ASP A 248 48.25 -1.11 -9.22
CA ASP A 248 49.46 -0.59 -8.59
C ASP A 248 50.71 -1.22 -9.23
N GLY A 249 51.70 -0.39 -9.57
CA GLY A 249 52.95 -0.81 -10.20
C GLY A 249 52.93 -1.00 -11.74
N LYS A 250 51.81 -0.75 -12.43
CA LYS A 250 51.77 -0.79 -13.90
C LYS A 250 52.44 0.45 -14.50
N ILE A 251 53.55 0.25 -15.23
CA ILE A 251 54.30 1.31 -15.94
C ILE A 251 54.30 1.08 -17.45
N ALA A 252 54.52 2.14 -18.23
CA ALA A 252 54.48 2.14 -19.71
C ALA A 252 55.47 1.15 -20.39
N THR A 253 56.45 0.62 -19.64
CA THR A 253 57.46 -0.33 -20.12
C THR A 253 57.12 -1.80 -19.82
N THR A 254 55.97 -2.07 -19.23
CA THR A 254 55.48 -3.44 -18.92
C THR A 254 54.26 -3.76 -19.77
N ASN A 255 54.12 -5.03 -20.22
CA ASN A 255 52.98 -5.50 -20.99
C ASN A 255 51.72 -5.58 -20.12
N ASN A 256 51.06 -4.44 -19.93
CA ASN A 256 49.85 -4.31 -19.14
C ASN A 256 48.61 -4.58 -20.00
N GLN A 257 48.23 -5.84 -20.15
CA GLN A 257 46.96 -6.18 -20.79
C GLN A 257 45.83 -6.03 -19.78
N SER A 258 44.91 -5.10 -20.04
CA SER A 258 43.64 -5.02 -19.34
C SER A 258 42.84 -6.29 -19.59
N SER A 259 41.95 -6.64 -18.66
CA SER A 259 40.97 -7.67 -18.96
C SER A 259 40.02 -7.16 -20.05
N TRP A 260 39.25 -8.07 -20.63
CA TRP A 260 38.23 -7.73 -21.61
C TRP A 260 37.08 -6.88 -21.02
N VAL A 261 36.93 -6.86 -19.69
CA VAL A 261 35.97 -6.00 -18.97
C VAL A 261 36.59 -4.71 -18.42
N GLY A 262 37.90 -4.51 -18.58
CA GLY A 262 38.59 -3.26 -18.27
C GLY A 262 39.72 -3.39 -17.24
N ASP A 263 40.41 -2.28 -16.99
CA ASP A 263 41.51 -2.22 -16.04
C ASP A 263 41.01 -2.37 -14.59
N GLY A 264 41.58 -3.34 -13.88
CA GLY A 264 41.23 -3.65 -12.50
C GLY A 264 39.94 -4.44 -12.36
N TRP A 265 39.25 -4.73 -13.47
CA TRP A 265 38.03 -5.52 -13.51
C TRP A 265 38.31 -6.95 -13.96
N ASN A 266 37.64 -7.94 -13.37
CA ASN A 266 37.61 -9.31 -13.87
C ASN A 266 36.17 -9.83 -13.96
N LEU A 267 35.95 -10.77 -14.87
CA LEU A 267 34.74 -11.56 -14.93
C LEU A 267 35.10 -13.03 -14.68
N ASP A 268 34.67 -13.57 -13.55
CA ASP A 268 35.00 -14.91 -13.05
C ASP A 268 33.76 -15.80 -12.92
#